data_AF-A0A6V7LZZ0-F1
#
_entry.id   AF-A0A6V7LZZ0-F1
#
_cell.length_a   1.000
_cell.length_b   1.000
_cell.length_c   1.000
_cell.angle_alpha   90.00
_cell.angle_beta   90.00
_cell.angle_gamma   90.00
#
_symmetry.space_group_name_H-M   'P 1'
#
loop_
_entity.id
_entity.type
_entity.pdbx_description
1 polymer ?
#
loop_
_entity_poly.entity_id
_entity_poly.type
_entity_poly.pdbx_seq_one_letter_code
_entity_poly.pdbx_strand_id
1 'polypeptide(L)' 'DVEIGDVVTIGECRPLSKTVRFNVLKVSKGTGSKKSFKKF' A
#
# COMPACT_ATOMS: atom_id res chain seq x y z
N ASP A 1 -1.18 -3.98 -8.81
CA ASP A 1 -2.49 -3.70 -8.20
C ASP A 1 -2.34 -3.42 -6.71
N VAL A 2 -2.88 -2.28 -6.29
CA VAL A 2 -3.00 -1.80 -4.90
C VAL A 2 -4.45 -1.98 -4.52
N GLU A 3 -4.71 -2.71 -3.46
CA GLU A 3 -6.06 -2.97 -2.98
C GLU A 3 -6.33 -2.22 -1.68
N ILE A 4 -7.60 -1.98 -1.40
CA ILE A 4 -8.02 -1.34 -0.15
C ILE A 4 -7.73 -2.32 0.99
N GLY A 5 -6.91 -1.89 1.95
CA GLY A 5 -6.44 -2.73 3.06
C GLY A 5 -4.97 -3.15 2.96
N ASP A 6 -4.27 -2.79 1.89
CA ASP A 6 -2.82 -2.97 1.82
C ASP A 6 -2.08 -2.00 2.77
N VAL A 7 -1.00 -2.50 3.36
CA VAL A 7 -0.14 -1.70 4.22
C VAL A 7 0.84 -0.95 3.34
N VAL A 8 0.68 0.38 3.26
CA VAL A 8 1.57 1.25 2.49
C VAL A 8 2.58 1.94 3.39
N THR A 9 3.84 1.94 2.97
CA THR A 9 4.88 2.77 3.59
C THR A 9 4.91 4.11 2.87
N ILE A 10 4.66 5.18 3.61
CA ILE A 10 4.58 6.55 3.09
C ILE A 10 5.79 7.34 3.60
N GLY A 11 6.38 8.17 2.75
CA GLY A 11 7.46 9.10 3.09
C GLY A 11 7.01 10.55 3.04
N GLU A 12 7.54 11.39 3.93
CA GLU A 12 7.37 12.85 3.86
C GLU A 12 8.09 13.40 2.62
N CYS A 13 7.45 14.36 1.95
CA CYS A 13 8.01 15.04 0.80
C CYS A 13 7.63 16.54 0.84
N ARG A 14 8.01 17.30 -0.20
CA ARG A 14 7.49 18.65 -0.41
C ARG A 14 5.96 18.62 -0.61
N PRO A 15 5.22 19.67 -0.23
CA PRO A 15 3.78 19.75 -0.49
C PRO A 15 3.51 19.60 -1.99
N LEU A 16 2.77 18.55 -2.36
CA LEU A 16 2.37 18.29 -3.75
C LEU A 16 1.06 18.99 -4.09
N SER A 17 0.16 19.10 -3.11
CA SER A 17 -1.14 19.78 -3.19
C SER A 17 -1.52 20.35 -1.83
N LYS A 18 -2.70 20.98 -1.72
CA LYS A 18 -3.23 21.54 -0.45
C LYS A 18 -3.18 20.53 0.71
N THR A 19 -3.41 19.24 0.43
CA THR A 19 -3.50 18.17 1.45
C THR A 19 -2.53 17.02 1.25
N VAL A 20 -1.92 16.86 0.06
CA VAL A 20 -0.99 15.76 -0.22
C VAL A 20 0.43 16.22 0.06
N ARG A 21 0.99 15.76 1.19
CA ARG A 21 2.37 16.08 1.64
C ARG A 21 3.25 14.84 1.80
N PHE A 22 2.68 13.67 1.57
CA PHE A 22 3.34 12.40 1.71
C PHE A 22 3.15 11.59 0.43
N ASN A 23 4.17 10.83 0.04
CA ASN A 23 4.10 9.95 -1.13
C ASN A 23 4.32 8.50 -0.73
N VAL A 24 3.65 7.57 -1.42
CA VAL A 24 3.82 6.14 -1.20
C VAL A 24 5.18 5.71 -1.74
N LEU A 25 6.01 5.11 -0.89
CA LEU A 25 7.34 4.61 -1.24
C LEU A 25 7.31 3.11 -1.56
N LYS A 26 6.49 2.35 -0.83
CA LYS A 26 6.37 0.90 -1.00
C LYS A 26 4.97 0.44 -0.61
N VAL A 27 4.44 -0.52 -1.36
CA VAL A 27 3.18 -1.20 -1.04
C VAL A 27 3.53 -2.59 -0.51
N SER A 28 3.19 -2.85 0.75
CA SER A 28 3.19 -4.18 1.32
C SER A 28 1.79 -4.75 1.18
N LYS A 29 1.64 -5.75 0.30
CA LYS A 29 0.35 -6.40 0.11
C LYS A 29 -0.02 -7.14 1.40
N GLY A 30 -1.15 -6.78 2.00
CA GLY A 30 -1.65 -7.47 3.19
C GLY A 30 -1.88 -8.94 2.85
N THR A 31 -1.53 -9.85 3.76
CA THR A 31 -1.67 -11.32 3.60
C THR A 31 -3.12 -11.82 3.46
N GLY A 32 -4.08 -10.92 3.24
CA GLY A 32 -5.51 -11.20 3.08
C GLY A 32 -5.97 -11.47 1.64
N SER A 33 -5.19 -11.14 0.61
CA SER A 33 -5.67 -11.21 -0.78
C SER A 33 -5.56 -12.59 -1.45
N LYS A 34 -5.17 -13.64 -0.71
CA LYS A 34 -5.49 -15.06 -0.97
C LYS A 34 -4.88 -15.89 0.14
N LYS A 35 -5.69 -16.43 1.06
CA LYS A 35 -5.38 -17.74 1.64
C LYS A 35 -5.43 -18.76 0.50
N SER A 36 -4.41 -18.78 -0.34
CA SER A 36 -4.26 -19.77 -1.40
C SER A 36 -3.86 -21.07 -0.71
N PHE A 37 -4.88 -21.80 -0.29
CA PHE A 37 -4.75 -23.21 -0.01
C PHE A 37 -4.41 -23.88 -1.33
N LYS A 38 -3.13 -24.18 -1.55
CA LYS A 38 -2.71 -25.04 -2.64
C LYS A 38 -2.95 -26.48 -2.20
N LYS A 39 -4.18 -26.98 -2.40
CA LYS A 39 -4.39 -28.43 -2.46
C LYS A 39 -4.04 -28.86 -3.87
N PHE A 40 -3.00 -29.68 -3.95
CA PHE A 40 -2.29 -30.15 -5.14
C PHE A 40 -1.34 -29.10 -5.75
#